data_AF-A0A091ENY5-F1
#
_entry.id   AF-A0A091ENY5-F1
#
_cell.length_a   1.000
_cell.length_b   1.000
_cell.length_c   1.000
_cell.angle_alpha   90.00
_cell.angle_beta   90.00
_cell.angle_gamma   90.00
#
_symmetry.space_group_name_H-M   'P 1'
#
loop_
_entity.id
_entity.type
_entity.pdbx_description
1 polymer ?
#
loop_
_entity_poly.entity_id
_entity_poly.type
_entity_poly.pdbx_seq_one_letter_code
_entity_poly.pdbx_strand_id
1 'polypeptide(L)'
;MVTGQSGLFTQYNIQKKAMTVKEFRQLANSGKYCTPRYLDYEDLERKYWKNLTFVAPIYGADINGSIYDEGVDEWNIARLNTVLDVVEEECGISIEDVNTPYLYFGMWKTTFAWHTEDMDLYSINYLHFGEPKSWQVTF
;
A
#
# COMPACT_ATOMS: atom_id res chain seq x y z
N MET A 1 -10.49 8.16 6.73
CA MET A 1 -10.97 9.55 6.86
C MET A 1 -9.76 10.43 7.00
N VAL A 2 -9.70 11.57 6.32
CA VAL A 2 -8.55 12.49 6.41
C VAL A 2 -9.06 13.85 6.86
N THR A 3 -8.38 14.46 7.83
CA THR A 3 -8.70 15.79 8.36
C THR A 3 -7.45 16.65 8.35
N GLY A 4 -7.57 17.93 7.97
CA GLY A 4 -6.43 18.83 7.90
C GLY A 4 -6.59 19.87 6.80
N GLN A 5 -5.60 20.76 6.70
CA GLN A 5 -5.57 21.84 5.72
C GLN A 5 -4.15 22.31 5.45
N SER A 6 -3.95 23.02 4.34
CA SER A 6 -2.67 23.67 3.99
C SER A 6 -1.45 22.74 4.02
N GLY A 7 -1.62 21.50 3.55
CA GLY A 7 -0.53 20.52 3.44
C GLY A 7 -0.31 19.64 4.68
N LEU A 8 -0.94 19.96 5.82
CA LEU A 8 -0.84 19.15 7.04
C LEU A 8 -2.14 18.41 7.29
N PHE A 9 -2.07 17.08 7.35
CA PHE A 9 -3.23 16.21 7.47
C PHE A 9 -3.01 15.07 8.46
N THR A 10 -4.10 14.64 9.10
CA THR A 10 -4.18 13.44 9.94
C THR A 10 -5.13 12.45 9.29
N GLN A 11 -4.70 11.19 9.21
CA GLN A 11 -5.48 10.09 8.64
C GLN A 11 -6.01 9.18 9.77
N TYR A 12 -7.30 8.86 9.70
CA TYR A 12 -7.97 7.90 10.58
C TYR A 12 -8.50 6.73 9.76
N ASN A 13 -8.19 5.51 10.19
CA ASN A 13 -8.63 4.30 9.51
C ASN A 13 -9.99 3.85 10.07
N ILE A 14 -10.91 3.47 9.18
CA ILE A 14 -12.22 2.93 9.53
C ILE A 14 -12.34 1.59 8.82
N GLN A 15 -12.27 0.50 9.58
CA GLN A 15 -12.40 -0.85 9.03
C GLN A 15 -13.77 -1.01 8.35
N LYS A 16 -13.76 -1.62 7.16
CA LYS A 16 -14.96 -1.94 6.39
C LYS A 16 -15.26 -3.43 6.47
N LYS A 17 -16.49 -3.81 6.09
CA LYS A 17 -16.82 -5.22 5.90
C LYS A 17 -15.90 -5.83 4.86
N ALA A 18 -15.56 -7.10 5.06
CA ALA A 18 -14.78 -7.88 4.11
C ALA A 18 -15.44 -7.84 2.72
N MET A 19 -14.61 -7.80 1.69
CA MET A 19 -15.02 -7.83 0.29
C MET A 19 -13.95 -8.55 -0.53
N THR A 20 -14.36 -9.11 -1.66
CA THR A 20 -13.49 -9.77 -2.61
C THR A 20 -12.71 -8.75 -3.45
N VAL A 21 -11.59 -9.17 -4.05
CA VAL A 21 -10.83 -8.36 -5.01
C VAL A 21 -11.71 -7.90 -6.19
N LYS A 22 -12.66 -8.74 -6.62
CA LYS A 22 -13.59 -8.40 -7.70
C LYS A 22 -14.51 -7.23 -7.32
N GLU A 23 -15.09 -7.27 -6.11
CA GLU A 23 -15.94 -6.19 -5.59
C GLU A 23 -15.13 -4.92 -5.37
N PHE A 24 -13.92 -5.04 -4.80
CA PHE A 24 -13.01 -3.92 -4.61
C PHE A 24 -12.67 -3.23 -5.95
N ARG A 25 -12.33 -4.01 -6.98
CA ARG A 25 -12.03 -3.49 -8.32
C ARG A 25 -13.24 -2.79 -8.96
N GLN A 26 -14.45 -3.32 -8.79
CA GLN A 26 -15.66 -2.66 -9.28
C GLN A 26 -15.90 -1.33 -8.56
N LEU A 27 -15.66 -1.29 -7.26
CA LEU A 27 -15.80 -0.07 -6.46
C LEU A 27 -14.76 0.98 -6.86
N ALA A 28 -13.49 0.59 -6.97
CA ALA A 28 -12.39 1.45 -7.39
C ALA A 28 -12.62 2.10 -8.76
N ASN A 29 -13.26 1.37 -9.68
CA ASN A 29 -13.58 1.86 -11.03
C ASN A 29 -14.95 2.56 -11.14
N SER A 30 -15.70 2.66 -10.05
CA SER A 30 -16.98 3.38 -10.06
C SER A 30 -16.75 4.89 -10.20
N GLY A 31 -17.72 5.62 -10.75
CA GLY A 31 -17.60 7.07 -10.94
C GLY A 31 -17.34 7.89 -9.66
N LYS A 32 -17.56 7.30 -8.48
CA LYS A 32 -17.27 7.94 -7.18
C LYS A 32 -15.79 7.83 -6.78
N TYR A 33 -15.12 6.76 -7.17
CA TYR A 33 -13.77 6.42 -6.70
C TYR A 33 -12.74 6.32 -7.82
N CYS A 34 -13.14 6.36 -9.10
CA CYS A 34 -12.21 6.26 -10.21
C CYS A 34 -11.23 7.44 -10.22
N THR A 35 -10.03 7.19 -10.76
CA THR A 35 -9.04 8.22 -11.02
C THR A 35 -9.65 9.33 -11.89
N PRO A 36 -9.53 10.62 -11.51
CA PRO A 36 -10.03 11.72 -12.32
C PRO A 36 -9.22 11.80 -13.61
N ARG A 37 -9.77 12.42 -14.65
CA ARG A 37 -8.97 12.76 -15.84
C ARG A 37 -7.84 13.71 -15.43
N TYR A 38 -6.64 13.51 -15.96
CA TYR A 38 -5.47 14.36 -15.72
C TYR A 38 -4.65 14.52 -16.99
N LEU A 39 -3.85 15.59 -17.06
CA LEU A 39 -2.97 15.88 -18.20
C LEU A 39 -1.63 15.16 -18.08
N ASP A 40 -1.04 15.22 -16.90
CA ASP A 40 0.25 14.65 -16.53
C ASP A 40 0.27 14.32 -15.03
N TYR A 41 1.37 13.73 -14.55
CA TYR A 41 1.49 13.34 -13.14
C TYR A 41 1.52 14.54 -12.19
N GLU A 42 1.98 15.72 -12.61
CA GLU A 42 1.92 16.92 -11.77
C GLU A 42 0.48 17.40 -11.57
N ASP A 43 -0.34 17.36 -12.61
CA ASP A 43 -1.78 17.66 -12.52
C ASP A 43 -2.49 16.64 -11.62
N LEU A 44 -2.13 15.36 -11.72
CA LEU A 44 -2.68 14.32 -10.85
C LEU A 44 -2.28 14.53 -9.38
N GLU A 45 -1.02 14.89 -9.12
CA GLU A 45 -0.54 15.20 -7.78
C GLU A 45 -1.25 16.42 -7.19
N ARG A 46 -1.40 17.52 -7.95
CA ARG A 46 -2.17 18.70 -7.53
C ARG A 46 -3.61 18.32 -7.18
N LYS A 47 -4.25 17.45 -7.97
CA LYS A 47 -5.61 16.96 -7.70
C LYS A 47 -5.67 16.10 -6.45
N TYR A 48 -4.66 15.28 -6.20
CA TYR A 48 -4.58 14.46 -4.99
C TYR A 48 -4.56 15.35 -3.73
N TRP A 49 -3.61 16.29 -3.64
CA TRP A 49 -3.45 17.16 -2.46
C TRP A 49 -4.66 18.08 -2.25
N LYS A 50 -5.21 18.63 -3.33
CA LYS A 50 -6.40 19.49 -3.27
C LYS A 50 -7.65 18.75 -2.76
N ASN A 51 -7.79 17.47 -3.10
CA ASN A 51 -9.02 16.72 -2.84
C ASN A 51 -8.90 15.68 -1.73
N LEU A 52 -7.78 15.63 -1.00
CA LEU A 52 -7.47 14.56 -0.04
C LEU A 52 -8.61 14.28 0.95
N THR A 53 -9.24 15.34 1.47
CA THR A 53 -10.33 15.29 2.46
C THR A 53 -11.72 14.94 1.88
N PHE A 54 -11.91 15.01 0.56
CA PHE A 54 -13.20 14.74 -0.10
C PHE A 54 -13.31 13.30 -0.56
N VAL A 55 -14.40 12.60 -0.20
CA VAL A 55 -14.58 11.17 -0.53
C VAL A 55 -13.40 10.33 -0.01
N ALA A 56 -13.58 9.76 1.19
CA ALA A 56 -12.58 8.88 1.77
C ALA A 56 -12.44 7.59 0.92
N PRO A 57 -11.25 7.28 0.39
CA PRO A 57 -11.01 6.05 -0.35
C PRO A 57 -11.00 4.85 0.60
N ILE A 58 -11.03 3.65 0.03
CA ILE A 58 -10.90 2.38 0.77
C ILE A 58 -9.60 1.73 0.33
N TYR A 59 -8.81 1.25 1.28
CA TYR A 59 -7.53 0.61 1.01
C TYR A 59 -7.60 -0.83 1.50
N GLY A 60 -7.36 -1.81 0.61
CA GLY A 60 -7.21 -3.21 0.99
C GLY A 60 -5.77 -3.45 1.38
N ALA A 61 -5.38 -3.05 2.58
CA ALA A 61 -4.03 -3.15 3.10
C ALA A 61 -3.86 -4.34 4.05
N ASP A 62 -2.60 -4.69 4.31
CA ASP A 62 -2.20 -5.61 5.37
C ASP A 62 -2.84 -7.01 5.22
N ILE A 63 -2.93 -7.48 3.97
CA ILE A 63 -3.43 -8.81 3.65
C ILE A 63 -2.24 -9.77 3.56
N ASN A 64 -2.14 -10.68 4.52
CA ASN A 64 -1.15 -11.74 4.52
C ASN A 64 -1.23 -12.59 3.23
N GLY A 65 -0.11 -12.71 2.52
CA GLY A 65 0.01 -13.63 1.40
C GLY A 65 0.98 -13.16 0.30
N SER A 66 1.21 -14.05 -0.65
CA SER A 66 1.99 -13.78 -1.86
C SER A 66 1.21 -14.28 -3.07
N ILE A 67 1.37 -13.59 -4.20
CA ILE A 67 0.82 -14.00 -5.49
C ILE A 67 1.92 -14.36 -6.50
N TYR A 68 3.14 -14.61 -6.01
CA TYR A 68 4.20 -15.22 -6.81
C TYR A 68 3.82 -16.67 -7.13
N ASP A 69 4.11 -17.11 -8.36
CA ASP A 69 3.94 -18.51 -8.75
C ASP A 69 4.93 -19.41 -7.97
N GLU A 70 4.54 -20.67 -7.78
CA GLU A 70 5.42 -21.68 -7.20
C GLU A 70 6.67 -21.85 -8.09
N GLY A 71 7.85 -21.88 -7.45
CA GLY A 71 9.14 -22.06 -8.14
C GLY A 71 9.85 -20.78 -8.61
N VAL A 72 9.26 -19.60 -8.41
CA VAL A 72 10.00 -18.34 -8.64
C VAL A 72 10.96 -18.09 -7.48
N ASP A 73 12.26 -18.13 -7.73
CA ASP A 73 13.29 -17.97 -6.69
C ASP A 73 13.95 -16.59 -6.73
N GLU A 74 13.96 -15.93 -7.88
CA GLU A 74 14.53 -14.61 -8.05
C GLU A 74 13.60 -13.54 -7.46
N TRP A 75 14.13 -12.75 -6.51
CA TRP A 75 13.42 -11.60 -5.92
C TRP A 75 12.02 -11.94 -5.41
N ASN A 76 11.87 -13.15 -4.84
CA ASN A 76 10.62 -13.58 -4.24
C ASN A 76 10.50 -12.97 -2.85
N ILE A 77 9.60 -11.98 -2.70
CA ILE A 77 9.38 -11.25 -1.44
C ILE A 77 8.98 -12.19 -0.30
N ALA A 78 8.35 -13.34 -0.60
CA ALA A 78 7.99 -14.32 0.41
C ALA A 78 9.18 -15.13 0.95
N ARG A 79 10.35 -15.08 0.30
CA ARG A 79 11.56 -15.84 0.65
C ARG A 79 12.83 -15.14 0.14
N LEU A 80 13.15 -13.98 0.70
CA LEU A 80 14.32 -13.21 0.28
C LEU A 80 15.65 -13.80 0.77
N ASN A 81 15.63 -14.66 1.80
CA ASN A 81 16.79 -15.30 2.41
C ASN A 81 17.84 -14.27 2.89
N THR A 82 17.38 -13.27 3.63
CA THR A 82 18.21 -12.27 4.29
C THR A 82 18.55 -12.68 5.72
N VAL A 83 19.33 -11.87 6.43
CA VAL A 83 19.62 -12.08 7.86
C VAL A 83 18.36 -12.06 8.74
N LEU A 84 17.27 -11.44 8.29
CA LEU A 84 16.00 -11.45 9.02
C LEU A 84 15.37 -12.85 9.07
N ASP A 85 15.56 -13.66 8.03
CA ASP A 85 15.03 -15.03 7.98
C ASP A 85 15.77 -15.93 8.98
N VAL A 86 17.08 -15.70 9.19
CA VAL A 86 17.89 -16.40 10.20
C VAL A 86 17.38 -16.14 11.62
N VAL A 87 16.88 -14.92 11.90
CA VAL A 87 16.31 -14.59 13.21
C VAL A 87 15.07 -15.42 13.50
N GLU A 88 14.20 -15.61 12.50
CA GLU A 88 13.04 -16.48 12.64
C GLU A 88 13.46 -17.95 12.83
N GLU A 89 14.39 -18.45 12.02
CA GLU A 89 14.84 -19.85 12.08
C GLU A 89 15.58 -20.19 13.38
N GLU A 90 16.50 -19.34 13.85
CA GLU A 90 17.37 -19.63 14.99
C GLU A 90 16.75 -19.25 16.34
N CYS A 91 15.96 -18.18 16.37
CA CYS A 91 15.36 -17.69 17.62
C CYS A 91 13.89 -18.11 17.78
N GLY A 92 13.25 -18.66 16.73
CA GLY A 92 11.84 -19.03 16.74
C GLY A 92 10.89 -17.84 16.90
N ILE A 93 11.37 -16.63 16.58
CA ILE A 93 10.59 -15.39 16.69
C ILE A 93 10.09 -15.05 15.30
N SER A 94 8.82 -15.34 15.05
CA SER A 94 8.13 -14.78 13.88
C SER A 94 7.65 -13.38 14.24
N ILE A 95 8.08 -12.38 13.48
CA ILE A 95 7.63 -11.01 13.62
C ILE A 95 6.64 -10.74 12.49
N GLU A 96 5.33 -10.91 12.80
CA GLU A 96 4.25 -10.49 11.90
C GLU A 96 4.52 -9.05 11.43
N ASP A 97 4.29 -8.78 10.14
CA ASP A 97 4.61 -7.52 9.45
C ASP A 97 6.08 -7.32 9.01
N VAL A 98 7.03 -8.17 9.42
CA VAL A 98 8.47 -7.99 9.09
C VAL A 98 9.04 -9.04 8.14
N ASN A 99 8.69 -10.32 8.33
CA ASN A 99 9.20 -11.43 7.51
C ASN A 99 8.13 -12.16 6.69
N THR A 100 6.86 -11.75 6.79
CA THR A 100 5.77 -12.25 5.97
C THR A 100 5.39 -11.26 4.88
N PRO A 101 5.06 -11.72 3.66
CA PRO A 101 4.67 -10.82 2.58
C PRO A 101 3.24 -10.30 2.77
N TYR A 102 3.04 -9.02 2.45
CA TYR A 102 1.75 -8.34 2.47
C TYR A 102 1.30 -7.90 1.09
N LEU A 103 0.02 -8.13 0.82
CA LEU A 103 -0.67 -7.67 -0.38
C LEU A 103 -1.43 -6.39 -0.09
N TYR A 104 -1.29 -5.44 -1.02
CA TYR A 104 -1.95 -4.14 -0.96
C TYR A 104 -2.77 -3.89 -2.23
N PHE A 105 -4.07 -3.71 -2.07
CA PHE A 105 -5.00 -3.32 -3.13
C PHE A 105 -5.36 -1.85 -2.97
N GLY A 106 -4.79 -1.01 -3.84
CA GLY A 106 -5.01 0.43 -3.88
C GLY A 106 -6.16 0.85 -4.79
N MET A 107 -6.71 2.04 -4.52
CA MET A 107 -7.56 2.78 -5.46
C MET A 107 -7.13 4.24 -5.47
N TRP A 108 -7.75 5.07 -6.31
CA TRP A 108 -7.44 6.49 -6.36
C TRP A 108 -7.49 7.12 -4.95
N LYS A 109 -6.41 7.85 -4.61
CA LYS A 109 -6.14 8.50 -3.31
C LYS A 109 -5.89 7.60 -2.10
N THR A 110 -5.76 6.28 -2.21
CA THR A 110 -5.27 5.51 -1.05
C THR A 110 -3.86 5.95 -0.69
N THR A 111 -3.58 6.14 0.60
CA THR A 111 -2.38 6.82 1.09
C THR A 111 -1.71 6.00 2.19
N PHE A 112 -0.38 5.92 2.12
CA PHE A 112 0.49 5.59 3.25
C PHE A 112 1.07 6.91 3.80
N ALA A 113 0.98 7.10 5.11
CA ALA A 113 1.50 8.31 5.76
C ALA A 113 3.03 8.30 5.80
N TRP A 114 3.64 9.43 6.14
CA TRP A 114 5.07 9.49 6.43
C TRP A 114 5.44 8.53 7.58
N HIS A 115 6.38 7.64 7.34
CA HIS A 115 6.93 6.69 8.32
C HIS A 115 8.32 6.22 7.89
N THR A 116 9.06 5.65 8.84
CA THR A 116 10.13 4.67 8.57
C THR A 116 9.56 3.28 8.82
N GLU A 117 10.20 2.26 8.27
CA GLU A 117 9.82 0.86 8.53
C GLU A 117 10.08 0.51 10.01
N ASP A 118 9.43 -0.54 10.50
CA ASP A 118 9.67 -1.01 11.87
C ASP A 118 11.15 -1.34 12.09
N MET A 119 11.67 -0.87 13.23
CA MET A 119 13.09 -0.98 13.60
C MET A 119 14.05 -0.34 12.57
N ASP A 120 13.57 0.60 11.77
CA ASP A 120 14.30 1.26 10.67
C ASP A 120 14.91 0.25 9.67
N LEU A 121 14.21 -0.87 9.46
CA LEU A 121 14.61 -1.91 8.51
C LEU A 121 14.46 -1.47 7.05
N TYR A 122 15.00 -2.29 6.16
CA TYR A 122 14.75 -2.15 4.73
C TYR A 122 13.37 -2.71 4.38
N SER A 123 12.68 -2.06 3.45
CA SER A 123 11.49 -2.61 2.80
C SER A 123 11.72 -2.85 1.31
N ILE A 124 10.98 -3.80 0.76
CA ILE A 124 10.89 -4.05 -0.67
C ILE A 124 9.41 -4.01 -1.09
N ASN A 125 9.13 -3.36 -2.22
CA ASN A 125 7.78 -3.26 -2.77
C ASN A 125 7.78 -3.65 -4.25
N TYR A 126 6.88 -4.55 -4.63
CA TYR A 126 6.68 -4.94 -6.03
C TYR A 126 5.24 -4.65 -6.48
N LEU A 127 5.11 -3.80 -7.50
CA LEU A 127 3.82 -3.48 -8.11
C LEU A 127 3.46 -4.55 -9.16
N HIS A 128 2.72 -5.57 -8.75
CA HIS A 128 2.33 -6.67 -9.63
C HIS A 128 1.52 -6.22 -10.86
N PHE A 129 0.52 -5.35 -10.68
CA PHE A 129 -0.31 -4.82 -11.76
C PHE A 129 -1.13 -3.61 -11.31
N GLY A 130 -1.75 -2.92 -12.27
CA GLY A 130 -2.68 -1.82 -12.03
C GLY A 130 -2.09 -0.44 -12.30
N GLU A 131 -2.66 0.58 -11.66
CA GLU A 131 -2.24 1.96 -11.81
C GLU A 131 -0.94 2.26 -11.04
N PRO A 132 -0.18 3.30 -11.43
CA PRO A 132 1.09 3.65 -10.78
C PRO A 132 0.94 4.04 -9.30
N LYS A 133 2.05 3.91 -8.55
CA LYS A 133 2.21 4.39 -7.17
C LYS A 133 3.30 5.47 -7.15
N SER A 134 2.98 6.64 -6.61
CA SER A 134 3.95 7.74 -6.42
C SER A 134 4.52 7.71 -5.00
N TRP A 135 5.83 7.92 -4.87
CA TRP A 135 6.55 7.92 -3.60
C TRP A 135 7.17 9.28 -3.32
N GLN A 136 7.15 9.70 -2.06
CA GLN A 136 7.92 10.84 -1.55
C GLN A 136 8.95 10.28 -0.56
N VAL A 137 10.23 10.55 -0.80
CA VAL A 137 11.36 10.04 0.00
C VAL A 137 12.22 11.22 0.43
N THR A 138 12.66 11.21 1.69
CA THR A 138 13.58 12.19 2.26
C THR A 138 14.94 11.55 2.52
N PHE A 139 16.02 12.32 2.35
CA PHE A 139 17.41 11.90 2.64
C PHE A 139 17.91 12.51 3.95
#